data_AF-A0A6V7UPI4-F1
#
_entry.id   AF-A0A6V7UPI4-F1
#
_cell.length_a   1.000
_cell.length_b   1.000
_cell.length_c   1.000
_cell.angle_alpha   90.00
_cell.angle_beta   90.00
_cell.angle_gamma   90.00
#
_symmetry.space_group_name_H-M   'P 1'
#
loop_
_entity.id
_entity.type
_entity.pdbx_description
1 polymer ?
#
loop_
_entity_poly.entity_id
_entity_poly.type
_entity_poly.pdbx_seq_one_letter_code
_entity_poly.pdbx_strand_id
1 'polypeptide(L)'
;MYPTVKLSQQLLNTPLGGYGFDNSAMERNLAFNELALKNGDKECKTNITSTGTTIVASVFKDGVIVGADARSTMGNLVSVKNAIKLHRITDLIYAAGAGCKSDLEKVTAMMETEMELFELNNEGKKARVMMAGRRLRQYLFQYQGHVSAYLLVCGVDATGAYLFEVSASGGGFLKPFSADGSGCLCAIAELENGFKPDMTEE
;
A
#
# COMPACT_ATOMS: atom_id res chain seq x y z
N MET A 1 -23.18 -10.09 -22.08
CA MET A 1 -24.28 -9.60 -21.21
C MET A 1 -23.63 -9.28 -19.87
N TYR A 2 -23.44 -8.01 -19.54
CA TYR A 2 -22.86 -7.63 -18.25
C TYR A 2 -23.84 -7.99 -17.12
N PRO A 3 -23.40 -8.54 -15.99
CA PRO A 3 -24.29 -8.85 -14.88
C PRO A 3 -24.89 -7.54 -14.33
N THR A 4 -26.21 -7.45 -14.36
CA THR A 4 -26.95 -6.28 -13.87
C THR A 4 -27.33 -6.53 -12.41
N VAL A 5 -26.55 -5.97 -11.47
CA VAL A 5 -26.84 -6.07 -10.03
C VAL A 5 -27.95 -5.07 -9.66
N LYS A 6 -29.07 -5.57 -9.10
CA LYS A 6 -30.12 -4.71 -8.54
C LYS A 6 -29.73 -4.24 -7.14
N LEU A 7 -29.45 -2.94 -7.00
CA LEU A 7 -29.12 -2.28 -5.74
C LEU A 7 -30.43 -1.84 -5.03
N SER A 8 -30.61 -2.19 -3.75
CA SER A 8 -31.76 -1.77 -2.93
C SER A 8 -31.34 -0.75 -1.86
N GLN A 9 -32.25 0.16 -1.47
CA GLN A 9 -31.99 1.19 -0.44
C GLN A 9 -31.62 0.64 0.93
N GLN A 10 -31.91 -0.63 1.22
CA GLN A 10 -31.58 -1.26 2.50
C GLN A 10 -30.06 -1.41 2.73
N LEU A 11 -29.26 -1.50 1.65
CA LEU A 11 -27.79 -1.54 1.72
C LEU A 11 -27.14 -0.20 2.10
N LEU A 12 -27.87 0.91 2.02
CA LEU A 12 -27.39 2.22 2.48
C LEU A 12 -27.57 2.42 4.00
N ASN A 13 -28.39 1.58 4.64
CA ASN A 13 -28.78 1.72 6.04
C ASN A 13 -27.99 0.80 6.99
N THR A 14 -26.98 0.09 6.48
CA THR A 14 -26.07 -0.69 7.33
C THR A 14 -25.24 0.30 8.16
N PRO A 15 -25.21 0.19 9.50
CA PRO A 15 -24.56 1.18 10.35
C PRO A 15 -23.07 1.24 10.03
N LEU A 16 -22.63 2.41 9.56
CA LEU A 16 -21.23 2.74 9.28
C LEU A 16 -20.49 2.87 10.61
N GLY A 17 -19.55 1.97 10.86
CA GLY A 17 -18.79 1.93 12.11
C GLY A 17 -17.75 3.05 12.20
N GLY A 18 -17.98 4.03 13.08
CA GLY A 18 -16.93 4.77 13.78
C GLY A 18 -16.31 5.99 13.08
N TYR A 19 -15.83 6.93 13.89
CA TYR A 19 -15.13 8.16 13.48
C TYR A 19 -13.71 7.84 12.99
N GLY A 20 -13.44 8.07 11.70
CA GLY A 20 -12.11 7.99 11.07
C GLY A 20 -12.18 7.20 9.77
N PHE A 21 -11.54 7.70 8.69
CA PHE A 21 -11.57 7.20 7.31
C PHE A 21 -12.05 5.73 7.17
N ASP A 22 -13.37 5.60 7.06
CA ASP A 22 -14.12 4.36 7.17
C ASP A 22 -14.10 3.60 5.83
N ASN A 23 -13.66 2.34 5.89
CA ASN A 23 -13.69 1.40 4.76
C ASN A 23 -15.02 0.63 4.70
N SER A 24 -16.13 1.18 5.15
CA SER A 24 -17.48 0.65 4.92
C SER A 24 -17.79 0.31 3.46
N ALA A 25 -17.06 0.87 2.50
CA ALA A 25 -17.07 0.42 1.12
C ALA A 25 -16.64 -1.06 0.96
N MET A 26 -15.71 -1.55 1.79
CA MET A 26 -15.28 -2.95 1.85
C MET A 26 -16.34 -3.87 2.46
N GLU A 27 -16.98 -3.49 3.57
CA GLU A 27 -18.12 -4.25 4.13
C GLU A 27 -19.28 -4.32 3.13
N ARG A 28 -19.54 -3.22 2.44
CA ARG A 28 -20.50 -3.14 1.35
C ARG A 28 -20.09 -4.04 0.18
N ASN A 29 -18.82 -4.06 -0.21
CA ASN A 29 -18.31 -4.92 -1.27
C ASN A 29 -18.39 -6.41 -0.89
N LEU A 30 -18.13 -6.76 0.38
CA LEU A 30 -18.35 -8.11 0.91
C LEU A 30 -19.83 -8.49 0.84
N ALA A 31 -20.73 -7.64 1.32
CA ALA A 31 -22.18 -7.86 1.24
C ALA A 31 -22.67 -7.98 -0.21
N PHE A 32 -22.12 -7.20 -1.14
CA PHE A 32 -22.42 -7.32 -2.57
C PHE A 32 -21.90 -8.62 -3.16
N ASN A 33 -20.70 -9.07 -2.76
CA ASN A 33 -20.16 -10.35 -3.19
C ASN A 33 -21.00 -11.52 -2.68
N GLU A 34 -21.43 -11.49 -1.42
CA GLU A 34 -22.33 -12.49 -0.86
C GLU A 34 -23.68 -12.53 -1.57
N LEU A 35 -24.25 -11.36 -1.88
CA LEU A 35 -25.51 -11.26 -2.63
C LEU A 35 -25.37 -11.74 -4.07
N ALA A 36 -24.28 -11.42 -4.75
CA ALA A 36 -23.97 -11.89 -6.10
C ALA A 36 -23.83 -13.42 -6.13
N LEU A 37 -23.10 -13.99 -5.15
CA LEU A 37 -22.96 -15.44 -4.99
C LEU A 37 -24.31 -16.13 -4.72
N LYS A 38 -25.18 -15.55 -3.88
CA LYS A 38 -26.53 -16.07 -3.62
C LYS A 38 -27.44 -16.03 -4.86
N ASN A 39 -27.24 -15.06 -5.74
CA ASN A 39 -28.02 -14.92 -6.99
C ASN A 39 -27.50 -15.83 -8.13
N GLY A 40 -26.46 -16.64 -7.88
CA GLY A 40 -25.86 -17.52 -8.89
C GLY A 40 -24.96 -16.78 -9.89
N ASP A 41 -24.66 -15.51 -9.64
CA ASP A 41 -23.65 -14.78 -10.40
C ASP A 41 -22.26 -15.29 -10.01
N LYS A 42 -21.33 -15.29 -10.98
CA LYS A 42 -19.92 -15.57 -10.66
C LYS A 42 -19.47 -14.54 -9.62
N GLU A 43 -18.76 -15.01 -8.59
CA GLU A 43 -18.12 -14.20 -7.57
C GLU A 43 -17.61 -12.89 -8.20
N CYS A 44 -18.05 -11.73 -7.67
CA CYS A 44 -17.50 -10.44 -8.07
C CYS A 44 -16.09 -10.34 -7.48
N LYS A 45 -15.19 -11.17 -8.03
CA LYS A 45 -13.77 -10.98 -7.91
C LYS A 45 -13.52 -9.67 -8.62
N THR A 46 -13.11 -8.65 -7.87
CA THR A 46 -12.28 -7.61 -8.46
C THR A 46 -11.10 -8.36 -9.05
N ASN A 47 -11.13 -8.59 -10.37
CA ASN A 47 -9.99 -9.18 -11.06
C ASN A 47 -8.85 -8.20 -10.76
N ILE A 48 -7.92 -8.63 -9.89
CA ILE A 48 -6.74 -7.84 -9.53
C ILE A 48 -6.01 -7.65 -10.85
N THR A 49 -6.25 -6.49 -11.43
CA THR A 49 -5.79 -6.17 -12.77
C THR A 49 -4.32 -5.82 -12.57
N SER A 50 -3.44 -6.57 -13.23
CA SER A 50 -2.00 -6.31 -13.17
C SER A 50 -1.76 -4.83 -13.50
N THR A 51 -1.29 -4.06 -12.52
CA THR A 51 -1.11 -2.61 -12.62
C THR A 51 0.19 -2.20 -13.31
N GLY A 52 0.99 -3.18 -13.75
CA GLY A 52 2.24 -2.93 -14.47
C GLY A 52 3.26 -2.13 -13.65
N THR A 53 3.16 -2.16 -12.32
CA THR A 53 3.99 -1.38 -11.39
C THR A 53 5.23 -2.15 -10.99
N THR A 54 6.34 -1.43 -10.86
CA THR A 54 7.57 -1.90 -10.18
C THR A 54 8.06 -0.80 -9.26
N ILE A 55 8.16 -1.12 -7.98
CA ILE A 55 8.75 -0.27 -6.96
C ILE A 55 9.98 -0.97 -6.38
N VAL A 56 10.99 -0.19 -6.03
CA VAL A 56 12.27 -0.67 -5.48
C VAL A 56 12.70 0.24 -4.35
N ALA A 57 13.37 -0.32 -3.35
CA ALA A 57 14.02 0.45 -2.31
C ALA A 57 15.30 -0.24 -1.86
N SER A 58 16.29 0.55 -1.48
CA SER A 58 17.57 0.07 -0.94
C SER A 58 18.07 1.02 0.14
N VAL A 59 18.52 0.43 1.25
CA VAL A 59 19.21 1.15 2.32
C VAL A 59 20.68 1.28 1.93
N PHE A 60 21.24 2.46 2.10
CA PHE A 60 22.66 2.75 1.93
C PHE A 60 23.20 3.33 3.24
N LYS A 61 24.50 3.61 3.31
CA LYS A 61 25.17 3.96 4.57
C LYS A 61 24.52 5.13 5.32
N ASP A 62 24.16 6.19 4.60
CA ASP A 62 23.69 7.44 5.18
C ASP A 62 22.18 7.66 5.00
N GLY A 63 21.44 6.69 4.44
CA GLY A 63 20.04 6.88 4.12
C GLY A 63 19.36 5.71 3.42
N VAL A 64 18.25 6.03 2.74
CA VAL A 64 17.49 5.06 1.95
C VAL A 64 17.08 5.70 0.64
N ILE A 65 17.18 4.94 -0.45
CA ILE A 65 16.71 5.33 -1.77
C ILE A 65 15.46 4.53 -2.12
N VAL A 66 14.50 5.20 -2.75
CA VAL A 66 13.25 4.58 -3.22
C VAL A 66 12.99 5.00 -4.65
N GLY A 67 12.67 4.02 -5.49
CA GLY A 67 12.40 4.20 -6.91
C GLY A 67 11.07 3.56 -7.29
N ALA A 68 10.37 4.19 -8.22
CA ALA A 68 9.13 3.67 -8.79
C ALA A 68 9.06 4.01 -10.27
N ASP A 69 8.47 3.11 -11.06
CA ASP A 69 8.12 3.44 -12.44
C ASP A 69 6.90 4.38 -12.49
N ALA A 70 6.78 5.15 -13.58
CA ALA A 70 5.72 6.14 -13.73
C ALA A 70 4.46 5.61 -14.46
N ARG A 71 4.45 4.37 -14.94
CA ARG A 71 3.36 3.83 -15.76
C ARG A 71 2.23 3.32 -14.88
N SER A 72 0.99 3.61 -15.25
CA SER A 72 -0.19 2.98 -14.64
C SER A 72 -1.07 2.38 -15.74
N THR A 73 -1.55 1.16 -15.50
CA THR A 73 -2.41 0.43 -16.43
C THR A 73 -3.78 0.15 -15.83
N MET A 74 -4.78 0.04 -16.69
CA MET A 74 -6.10 -0.51 -16.38
C MET A 74 -6.28 -1.76 -17.25
N GLY A 75 -5.90 -2.91 -16.69
CA GLY A 75 -5.71 -4.12 -17.47
C GLY A 75 -4.60 -3.95 -18.51
N ASN A 76 -4.92 -4.20 -19.78
CA ASN A 76 -3.93 -4.13 -20.87
C ASN A 76 -3.76 -2.73 -21.46
N LEU A 77 -4.51 -1.73 -20.98
CA LEU A 77 -4.44 -0.35 -21.46
C LEU A 77 -3.60 0.51 -20.51
N VAL A 78 -2.66 1.29 -21.04
CA VAL A 78 -1.97 2.32 -20.26
C VAL A 78 -2.95 3.46 -19.99
N SER A 79 -3.31 3.65 -18.72
CA SER A 79 -4.24 4.70 -18.29
C SER A 79 -3.52 6.03 -18.09
N VAL A 80 -2.38 6.01 -17.39
CA VAL A 80 -1.58 7.20 -17.07
C VAL A 80 -0.11 6.88 -17.30
N LYS A 81 0.58 7.76 -18.03
CA LYS A 81 2.01 7.60 -18.33
C LYS A 81 2.93 8.15 -17.24
N ASN A 82 2.46 9.15 -16.50
CA ASN A 82 3.21 9.88 -15.47
C ASN A 82 2.50 9.79 -14.11
N ALA A 83 2.27 8.57 -13.62
CA ALA A 83 1.67 8.32 -12.33
C ALA A 83 2.72 8.46 -11.22
N ILE A 84 2.36 9.15 -10.13
CA ILE A 84 3.16 9.22 -8.92
C ILE A 84 2.77 8.04 -8.03
N LYS A 85 3.77 7.28 -7.59
CA LYS A 85 3.59 6.09 -6.72
C LYS A 85 4.35 6.21 -5.39
N LEU A 86 5.06 7.31 -5.22
CA LEU A 86 5.74 7.69 -4.00
C LEU A 86 4.81 8.61 -3.22
N HIS A 87 4.49 8.21 -2.01
CA HIS A 87 3.60 8.92 -1.11
C HIS A 87 4.40 9.39 0.09
N ARG A 88 4.28 10.67 0.42
CA ARG A 88 4.85 11.24 1.64
C ARG A 88 4.01 10.79 2.83
N ILE A 89 4.65 10.26 3.88
CA ILE A 89 3.98 9.93 5.14
C ILE A 89 4.33 10.98 6.21
N THR A 90 5.61 11.29 6.34
CA THR A 90 6.12 12.43 7.12
C THR A 90 7.27 13.08 6.36
N ASP A 91 7.90 14.11 6.93
CA ASP A 91 9.07 14.75 6.31
C ASP A 91 10.26 13.79 6.12
N LEU A 92 10.33 12.73 6.93
CA LEU A 92 11.44 11.77 6.95
C LEU A 92 11.05 10.36 6.50
N ILE A 93 9.76 10.12 6.23
CA ILE A 93 9.22 8.80 5.89
C ILE A 93 8.39 8.90 4.60
N TYR A 94 8.74 8.05 3.64
CA TYR A 94 8.03 7.88 2.38
C TYR A 94 7.57 6.43 2.22
N ALA A 95 6.50 6.24 1.47
CA ALA A 95 5.99 4.93 1.10
C ALA A 95 5.85 4.82 -0.41
N ALA A 96 6.41 3.76 -1.00
CA ALA A 96 6.13 3.39 -2.38
C ALA A 96 5.04 2.32 -2.42
N GLY A 97 4.05 2.50 -3.30
CA GLY A 97 2.87 1.64 -3.37
C GLY A 97 2.78 0.79 -4.64
N ALA A 98 2.46 -0.49 -4.46
CA ALA A 98 2.08 -1.42 -5.53
C ALA A 98 0.74 -2.11 -5.20
N GLY A 99 0.01 -2.54 -6.24
CA GLY A 99 -1.34 -3.12 -6.11
C GLY A 99 -2.44 -2.18 -6.60
N CYS A 100 -3.58 -2.17 -5.90
CA CYS A 100 -4.75 -1.37 -6.24
C CYS A 100 -4.50 0.10 -5.90
N LYS A 101 -4.54 0.98 -6.91
CA LYS A 101 -4.21 2.41 -6.74
C LYS A 101 -5.11 3.11 -5.72
N SER A 102 -6.42 2.84 -5.73
CA SER A 102 -7.37 3.46 -4.79
C SER A 102 -7.11 3.07 -3.35
N ASP A 103 -6.76 1.80 -3.12
CA ASP A 103 -6.46 1.28 -1.79
C ASP A 103 -5.18 1.93 -1.26
N LEU A 104 -4.15 2.02 -2.11
CA LEU A 104 -2.88 2.67 -1.79
C LEU A 104 -3.09 4.13 -1.39
N GLU A 105 -3.76 4.93 -2.22
CA GLU A 105 -4.00 6.35 -1.93
C GLU A 105 -4.73 6.54 -0.59
N LYS A 106 -5.69 5.67 -0.28
CA LYS A 106 -6.45 5.75 0.97
C LYS A 106 -5.63 5.34 2.19
N VAL A 107 -4.90 4.23 2.06
CA VAL A 107 -4.03 3.70 3.13
C VAL A 107 -2.91 4.69 3.44
N THR A 108 -2.25 5.25 2.43
CA THR A 108 -1.15 6.21 2.64
C THR A 108 -1.65 7.53 3.21
N ALA A 109 -2.82 8.03 2.78
CA ALA A 109 -3.41 9.24 3.35
C ALA A 109 -3.83 9.06 4.82
N MET A 110 -4.36 7.89 5.17
CA MET A 110 -4.66 7.53 6.56
C MET A 110 -3.37 7.50 7.38
N MET A 111 -2.32 6.88 6.87
CA MET A 111 -1.03 6.83 7.55
C MET A 111 -0.38 8.21 7.73
N GLU A 112 -0.41 9.06 6.71
CA GLU A 112 0.07 10.44 6.79
C GLU A 112 -0.63 11.19 7.93
N THR A 113 -1.97 11.13 7.96
CA THR A 113 -2.77 11.77 9.01
C THR A 113 -2.45 11.23 10.40
N GLU A 114 -2.32 9.92 10.56
CA GLU A 114 -2.03 9.29 11.85
C GLU A 114 -0.62 9.61 12.35
N MET A 115 0.38 9.59 11.47
CA MET A 115 1.76 9.92 11.84
C MET A 115 1.89 11.41 12.16
N GLU A 116 1.25 12.30 11.39
CA GLU A 116 1.25 13.74 11.67
C GLU A 116 0.58 14.04 13.03
N LEU A 117 -0.57 13.42 13.30
CA LEU A 117 -1.24 13.53 14.60
C LEU A 117 -0.35 13.02 15.74
N PHE A 118 0.40 11.94 15.52
CA PHE A 118 1.37 11.45 16.50
C PHE A 118 2.49 12.47 16.75
N GLU A 119 3.07 13.08 15.72
CA GLU A 119 4.12 14.10 15.90
C GLU A 119 3.58 15.32 16.66
N LEU A 120 2.37 15.78 16.35
CA LEU A 120 1.71 16.89 17.03
C LEU A 120 1.45 16.59 18.52
N ASN A 121 0.93 15.40 18.83
CA ASN A 121 0.62 15.01 20.20
C ASN A 121 1.85 14.77 21.07
N ASN A 122 3.01 14.48 20.47
CA ASN A 122 4.25 14.18 21.18
C ASN A 122 5.26 15.33 21.13
N GLU A 123 4.78 16.58 21.19
CA GLU A 123 5.62 17.78 21.26
C GLU A 123 6.59 17.90 20.05
N GLY A 124 6.16 17.44 18.87
CA GLY A 124 6.97 17.51 17.65
C GLY A 124 8.02 16.41 17.52
N LYS A 125 7.99 15.36 18.37
CA LYS A 125 8.86 14.19 18.19
C LYS A 125 8.55 13.49 16.88
N LYS A 126 9.57 13.38 16.01
CA LYS A 126 9.45 12.74 14.70
C LYS A 126 9.06 11.26 14.81
N ALA A 127 8.16 10.84 13.92
CA ALA A 127 7.70 9.46 13.84
C ALA A 127 8.86 8.53 13.43
N ARG A 128 8.81 7.28 13.90
CA ARG A 128 9.80 6.25 13.56
C ARG A 128 9.28 5.38 12.42
N VAL A 129 10.18 4.87 11.57
CA VAL A 129 9.82 4.01 10.43
C VAL A 129 9.10 2.75 10.91
N MET A 130 9.61 2.14 11.99
CA MET A 130 9.02 0.95 12.61
C MET A 130 7.61 1.17 13.15
N MET A 131 7.29 2.39 13.59
CA MET A 131 5.94 2.73 14.06
C MET A 131 4.96 2.73 12.88
N ALA A 132 5.33 3.39 11.77
CA ALA A 132 4.53 3.42 10.56
C ALA A 132 4.33 2.01 9.98
N GLY A 133 5.41 1.22 9.88
CA GLY A 133 5.37 -0.15 9.39
C GLY A 133 4.48 -1.07 10.25
N ARG A 134 4.57 -0.96 11.59
CA ARG A 134 3.73 -1.74 12.51
C ARG A 134 2.25 -1.39 12.35
N ARG A 135 1.92 -0.10 12.26
CA ARG A 135 0.54 0.39 12.14
C ARG A 135 -0.09 -0.08 10.82
N LEU A 136 0.66 0.01 9.72
CA LEU A 136 0.25 -0.47 8.40
C LEU A 136 -0.02 -1.97 8.38
N ARG A 137 0.91 -2.78 8.89
CA ARG A 137 0.71 -4.23 8.95
C ARG A 137 -0.52 -4.59 9.79
N GLN A 138 -0.70 -3.94 10.94
CA GLN A 138 -1.87 -4.19 11.80
C GLN A 138 -3.18 -3.84 11.07
N TYR A 139 -3.20 -2.71 10.35
CA TYR A 139 -4.35 -2.30 9.54
C TYR A 139 -4.65 -3.32 8.45
N LEU A 140 -3.67 -3.65 7.61
CA LEU A 140 -3.87 -4.56 6.48
C LEU A 140 -4.24 -5.97 6.93
N PHE A 141 -3.69 -6.44 8.05
CA PHE A 141 -4.04 -7.74 8.62
C PHE A 141 -5.52 -7.83 9.04
N GLN A 142 -6.11 -6.75 9.55
CA GLN A 142 -7.54 -6.72 9.90
C GLN A 142 -8.43 -7.01 8.69
N TYR A 143 -8.00 -6.61 7.51
CA TYR A 143 -8.72 -6.81 6.25
C TYR A 143 -8.31 -8.07 5.50
N GLN A 144 -7.42 -8.91 6.05
CA GLN A 144 -7.07 -10.24 5.53
C GLN A 144 -6.77 -10.29 4.01
N GLY A 145 -6.17 -9.24 3.45
CA GLY A 145 -5.83 -9.15 2.02
C GLY A 145 -6.94 -8.61 1.10
N HIS A 146 -8.10 -8.20 1.64
CA HIS A 146 -9.14 -7.51 0.87
C HIS A 146 -8.73 -6.09 0.44
N VAL A 147 -7.83 -5.47 1.19
CA VAL A 147 -7.17 -4.20 0.81
C VAL A 147 -5.88 -4.56 0.08
N SER A 148 -5.82 -4.34 -1.22
CA SER A 148 -4.70 -4.78 -2.07
C SER A 148 -3.60 -3.72 -2.13
N ALA A 149 -2.96 -3.49 -0.99
CA ALA A 149 -1.87 -2.55 -0.83
C ALA A 149 -0.57 -3.28 -0.44
N TYR A 150 0.43 -3.20 -1.31
CA TYR A 150 1.80 -3.62 -1.06
C TYR A 150 2.66 -2.37 -0.96
N LEU A 151 3.36 -2.21 0.16
CA LEU A 151 4.01 -0.95 0.51
C LEU A 151 5.46 -1.19 0.91
N LEU A 152 6.36 -0.45 0.28
CA LEU A 152 7.73 -0.28 0.76
C LEU A 152 7.79 1.02 1.54
N VAL A 153 7.84 0.91 2.88
CA VAL A 153 7.93 2.06 3.79
C VAL A 153 9.39 2.27 4.10
N CYS A 154 9.91 3.42 3.71
CA CYS A 154 11.31 3.77 3.86
C CYS A 154 11.45 5.14 4.51
N GLY A 155 12.44 5.29 5.36
CA GLY A 155 12.75 6.59 5.95
C GLY A 155 13.99 6.55 6.80
N VAL A 156 14.30 7.72 7.36
CA VAL A 156 15.38 7.89 8.32
C VAL A 156 14.78 8.35 9.64
N ASP A 157 15.10 7.66 10.72
CA ASP A 157 14.70 8.06 12.06
C ASP A 157 15.94 8.20 12.97
N ALA A 158 15.71 8.53 14.25
CA ALA A 158 16.78 8.74 15.22
C ALA A 158 17.68 7.51 15.46
N THR A 159 17.26 6.31 15.01
CA THR A 159 18.03 5.07 15.14
C THR A 159 18.76 4.68 13.86
N GLY A 160 18.39 5.25 12.71
CA GLY A 160 19.06 5.01 11.43
C GLY A 160 18.10 5.04 10.24
N ALA A 161 18.61 4.59 9.10
CA ALA A 161 17.82 4.39 7.89
C ALA A 161 17.21 2.99 7.88
N TYR A 162 15.92 2.90 7.56
CA TYR A 162 15.21 1.63 7.56
C TYR A 162 14.28 1.51 6.35
N LEU A 163 14.21 0.29 5.83
CA LEU A 163 13.25 -0.14 4.82
C LEU A 163 12.39 -1.28 5.40
N PHE A 164 11.10 -1.02 5.48
CA PHE A 164 10.09 -1.94 5.98
C PHE A 164 9.08 -2.27 4.88
N GLU A 165 9.10 -3.52 4.44
CA GLU A 165 8.15 -4.05 3.46
C GLU A 165 6.88 -4.51 4.16
N VAL A 166 5.72 -4.13 3.63
CA VAL A 166 4.41 -4.53 4.12
C VAL A 166 3.60 -5.14 2.98
N SER A 167 3.17 -6.39 3.20
CA SER A 167 2.31 -7.11 2.27
C SER A 167 0.83 -6.89 2.57
N ALA A 168 -0.03 -7.04 1.56
CA ALA A 168 -1.48 -6.91 1.69
C ALA A 168 -2.10 -7.88 2.72
N SER A 169 -1.46 -9.03 2.97
CA SER A 169 -1.89 -9.99 3.99
C SER A 169 -1.56 -9.57 5.42
N GLY A 170 -0.82 -8.47 5.61
CA GLY A 170 -0.35 -8.02 6.92
C GLY A 170 0.98 -8.67 7.35
N GLY A 171 1.69 -9.36 6.46
CA GLY A 171 3.10 -9.69 6.68
C GLY A 171 3.97 -8.43 6.62
N GLY A 172 5.00 -8.33 7.45
CA GLY A 172 5.91 -7.18 7.46
C GLY A 172 7.33 -7.57 7.82
N PHE A 173 8.30 -7.10 7.03
CA PHE A 173 9.71 -7.48 7.14
C PHE A 173 10.62 -6.25 7.03
N LEU A 174 11.64 -6.21 7.89
CA LEU A 174 12.75 -5.27 7.74
C LEU A 174 13.77 -5.87 6.77
N LYS A 175 14.12 -5.15 5.71
CA LYS A 175 15.04 -5.63 4.67
C LYS A 175 16.07 -4.56 4.28
N PRO A 176 17.29 -4.94 3.86
CA PRO A 176 18.28 -4.00 3.36
C PRO A 176 17.88 -3.45 1.98
N PHE A 177 17.23 -4.26 1.14
CA PHE A 177 16.63 -3.86 -0.12
C PHE A 177 15.37 -4.69 -0.36
N SER A 178 14.46 -4.17 -1.19
CA SER A 178 13.30 -4.91 -1.63
C SER A 178 12.73 -4.33 -2.93
N ALA A 179 11.97 -5.15 -3.66
CA ALA A 179 11.17 -4.70 -4.77
C ALA A 179 9.79 -5.36 -4.74
N ASP A 180 8.78 -4.61 -5.19
CA ASP A 180 7.40 -5.05 -5.20
C ASP A 180 6.70 -4.68 -6.51
N GLY A 181 5.55 -5.31 -6.76
CA GLY A 181 4.77 -5.16 -7.98
C GLY A 181 5.11 -6.19 -9.07
N SER A 182 4.49 -6.03 -10.23
CA SER A 182 4.55 -7.02 -11.33
C SER A 182 5.95 -7.26 -11.91
N GLY A 183 6.85 -6.28 -11.83
CA GLY A 183 8.23 -6.40 -12.33
C GLY A 183 9.28 -6.69 -11.24
N CYS A 184 8.85 -7.00 -10.01
CA CYS A 184 9.76 -7.13 -8.87
C CYS A 184 10.84 -8.19 -9.07
N LEU A 185 10.54 -9.31 -9.74
CA LEU A 185 11.50 -10.40 -9.95
C LEU A 185 12.74 -9.95 -10.74
N CYS A 186 12.54 -9.10 -11.76
CA CYS A 186 13.66 -8.56 -12.53
C CYS A 186 14.46 -7.56 -11.70
N ALA A 187 13.78 -6.72 -10.92
CA ALA A 187 14.43 -5.74 -10.05
C ALA A 187 15.24 -6.41 -8.94
N ILE A 188 14.70 -7.47 -8.31
CA ILE A 188 15.40 -8.24 -7.28
C ILE A 188 16.64 -8.91 -7.87
N ALA A 189 16.58 -9.45 -9.09
CA ALA A 189 17.74 -10.07 -9.72
C ALA A 189 18.93 -9.09 -9.84
N GLU A 190 18.66 -7.84 -10.22
CA GLU A 190 19.69 -6.79 -10.29
C GLU A 190 20.14 -6.34 -8.90
N LEU A 191 19.22 -6.19 -7.95
CA LEU A 191 19.54 -5.82 -6.57
C LEU A 191 20.44 -6.89 -5.92
N GLU A 192 20.13 -8.17 -6.05
CA GLU A 192 20.93 -9.27 -5.51
C GLU A 192 22.34 -9.31 -6.13
N ASN A 193 22.47 -8.98 -7.42
CA ASN A 193 23.75 -8.97 -8.11
C ASN A 193 24.62 -7.75 -7.74
N GLY A 194 24.00 -6.59 -7.56
CA GLY A 194 24.70 -5.31 -7.37
C GLY A 194 24.84 -4.84 -5.93
N PHE A 195 23.98 -5.29 -5.02
CA PHE A 195 23.90 -4.76 -3.66
C PHE A 195 25.13 -5.14 -2.83
N LYS A 196 25.63 -4.16 -2.08
CA LYS A 196 26.64 -4.34 -1.05
C LYS A 196 26.19 -3.62 0.22
N PRO A 197 26.46 -4.16 1.41
CA PRO A 197 26.28 -3.41 2.65
C PRO A 197 27.10 -2.12 2.64
N ASP A 198 26.57 -1.08 3.28
CA ASP A 198 27.24 0.22 3.47
C ASP A 198 27.70 0.92 2.18
N MET A 199 26.93 0.77 1.10
CA MET A 199 27.13 1.54 -0.13
C MET A 199 27.02 3.05 0.09
N THR A 200 27.70 3.81 -0.76
CA THR A 200 27.56 5.26 -0.89
C THR A 200 26.26 5.62 -1.59
N GLU A 201 25.90 6.91 -1.57
CA GLU A 201 24.73 7.44 -2.27
C GLU A 201 24.85 7.30 -3.80
N GLU A 202 26.07 7.48 -4.33
CA GLU A 202 26.45 7.22 -5.73
C GLU A 202 26.64 5.72 -6.01
#